data_AF-A0A849DMU0-F1
#
_entry.id   AF-A0A849DMU0-F1
#
_cell.length_a   1.000
_cell.length_b   1.000
_cell.length_c   1.000
_cell.angle_alpha   90.00
_cell.angle_beta   90.00
_cell.angle_gamma   90.00
#
_symmetry.space_group_name_H-M   'P 1'
#
loop_
_entity.id
_entity.type
_entity.pdbx_description
1 polymer ?
#
loop_
_entity_poly.entity_id
_entity_poly.type
_entity_poly.pdbx_seq_one_letter_code
_entity_poly.pdbx_strand_id
1 'polypeptide(L)'
;MENLDSLFDATDRLRCFRKEFVPVAEIGRSQLFDDPEDVEGDEKIESIRSTIRSGTGLPAIVVVHVSERRRGPYHLLEGRHRYNAAYRELARSIYAWVAHIECCGGPAADLDGDVVGRRMNP
;
A
#
# COMPACT_ATOMS: atom_id res chain seq x y z
N MET A 1 -10.38 -0.31 -6.69
CA MET A 1 -9.26 -1.23 -6.39
C MET A 1 -9.78 -2.39 -5.51
N GLU A 2 -9.79 -3.64 -5.99
CA GLU A 2 -10.56 -4.75 -5.37
C GLU A 2 -10.08 -5.16 -3.96
N ASN A 3 -8.77 -5.08 -3.70
CA ASN A 3 -8.19 -5.40 -2.38
C ASN A 3 -8.48 -4.36 -1.30
N LEU A 4 -8.75 -3.10 -1.69
CA LEU A 4 -9.06 -2.02 -0.75
C LEU A 4 -10.49 -2.19 -0.20
N ASP A 5 -11.41 -2.53 -1.09
CA ASP A 5 -12.83 -2.76 -0.81
C ASP A 5 -13.03 -4.04 0.00
N SER A 6 -12.45 -5.16 -0.44
CA SER A 6 -12.64 -6.47 0.20
C SER A 6 -12.00 -6.63 1.58
N LEU A 7 -10.86 -5.99 1.85
CA LEU A 7 -10.13 -6.14 3.12
C LEU A 7 -10.38 -5.01 4.11
N PHE A 8 -10.75 -3.82 3.62
CA PHE A 8 -10.84 -2.62 4.45
C PHE A 8 -12.14 -1.82 4.24
N ASP A 9 -13.11 -2.33 3.45
CA ASP A 9 -14.39 -1.68 3.15
C ASP A 9 -14.20 -0.25 2.60
N ALA A 10 -13.12 -0.05 1.84
CA ALA A 10 -12.62 1.27 1.44
C ALA A 10 -12.49 1.38 -0.08
N THR A 11 -12.86 2.54 -0.63
CA THR A 11 -12.79 2.80 -2.07
C THR A 11 -11.54 3.60 -2.45
N ASP A 12 -11.16 3.55 -3.73
CA ASP A 12 -10.08 4.41 -4.26
C ASP A 12 -10.49 5.89 -4.40
N ARG A 13 -11.72 6.23 -4.02
CA ARG A 13 -12.25 7.60 -3.94
C ARG A 13 -12.03 8.27 -2.59
N LEU A 14 -11.44 7.57 -1.62
CA LEU A 14 -10.99 8.16 -0.36
C LEU A 14 -10.19 9.43 -0.65
N ARG A 15 -10.60 10.56 -0.06
CA ARG A 15 -9.79 11.80 -0.09
C ARG A 15 -8.37 11.59 0.45
N CYS A 16 -8.20 10.52 1.22
CA CYS A 16 -6.97 10.13 1.86
C CYS A 16 -6.23 9.00 1.15
N PHE A 17 -6.61 8.71 -0.10
CA PHE A 17 -5.83 7.91 -1.02
C PHE A 17 -4.93 8.81 -1.86
N ARG A 18 -3.62 8.80 -1.59
CA ARG A 18 -2.67 9.72 -2.24
C ARG A 18 -1.32 9.07 -2.50
N LYS A 19 -0.55 9.67 -3.42
CA LYS A 19 0.82 9.23 -3.69
C LYS A 19 1.79 9.88 -2.71
N GLU A 20 2.67 9.08 -2.11
CA GLU A 20 3.73 9.56 -1.22
C GLU A 20 4.90 8.56 -1.17
N PHE A 21 6.00 8.98 -0.54
CA PHE A 21 7.14 8.11 -0.28
C PHE A 21 7.01 7.51 1.12
N VAL A 22 6.88 6.19 1.17
CA VAL A 22 6.73 5.43 2.43
C VAL A 22 8.08 4.87 2.84
N PRO A 23 8.49 4.99 4.11
CA PRO A 23 9.70 4.35 4.60
C PRO A 23 9.60 2.83 4.44
N VAL A 24 10.59 2.22 3.78
CA VAL A 24 10.58 0.76 3.54
C VAL A 24 10.54 -0.02 4.87
N ALA A 25 11.19 0.53 5.91
CA ALA A 25 11.22 -0.06 7.24
C ALA A 25 9.87 -0.06 7.97
N GLU A 26 8.92 0.77 7.54
CA GLU A 26 7.59 0.91 8.16
C GLU A 26 6.52 0.02 7.50
N ILE A 27 6.85 -0.63 6.38
CA ILE A 27 6.00 -1.64 5.76
C ILE A 27 6.21 -2.98 6.48
N GLY A 28 5.12 -3.68 6.80
CA GLY A 28 5.19 -4.93 7.56
C GLY A 28 6.12 -5.98 6.91
N ARG A 29 7.22 -6.32 7.60
CA ARG A 29 8.25 -7.27 7.12
C ARG A 29 7.75 -8.69 6.87
N SER A 30 6.67 -9.09 7.55
CA SER A 30 6.01 -10.38 7.30
C SER A 30 5.37 -10.50 5.91
N GLN A 31 5.41 -9.43 5.11
CA GLN A 31 4.89 -9.39 3.73
C GLN A 31 6.03 -9.46 2.69
N LEU A 32 7.27 -9.65 3.15
CA LEU A 32 8.36 -10.01 2.27
C LEU A 32 8.08 -11.38 1.67
N PHE A 33 8.54 -11.55 0.44
CA PHE A 33 8.46 -12.78 -0.30
C PHE A 33 9.68 -13.62 0.09
N ASP A 34 9.43 -14.80 0.66
CA ASP A 34 10.46 -15.66 1.26
C ASP A 34 10.41 -17.11 0.75
N ASP A 35 9.68 -17.38 -0.34
CA ASP A 35 9.64 -18.69 -0.97
C ASP A 35 10.95 -18.93 -1.76
N PRO A 36 11.84 -19.84 -1.30
CA PRO A 36 13.11 -20.11 -1.96
C PRO A 36 12.96 -20.95 -3.24
N GLU A 37 11.78 -21.50 -3.52
CA GLU A 37 11.53 -22.33 -4.71
C GLU A 37 10.92 -21.52 -5.87
N ASP A 38 10.47 -20.28 -5.63
CA ASP A 38 9.92 -19.40 -6.66
C ASP A 38 11.03 -18.65 -7.41
N VAL A 39 11.69 -19.38 -8.30
CA VAL A 39 12.75 -18.87 -9.18
C VAL A 39 12.25 -17.70 -10.05
N GLU A 40 11.03 -17.76 -10.56
CA GLU A 40 10.46 -16.71 -11.41
C GLU A 40 10.24 -15.40 -10.62
N GLY A 41 9.72 -15.52 -9.40
CA GLY A 41 9.58 -14.40 -8.47
C GLY A 41 10.92 -13.74 -8.16
N ASP A 42 11.95 -14.54 -7.90
CA ASP A 42 13.30 -14.04 -7.62
C ASP A 42 13.93 -13.35 -8.84
N GLU A 43 13.81 -13.92 -10.05
CA GLU A 43 14.28 -13.28 -11.29
C GLU A 43 13.62 -11.91 -11.50
N LYS A 44 12.31 -11.82 -11.23
CA LYS A 44 11.57 -10.57 -11.32
C LYS A 44 12.03 -9.55 -10.28
N ILE A 45 12.31 -10.00 -9.05
CA ILE A 45 12.87 -9.14 -8.00
C ILE A 45 14.23 -8.61 -8.44
N GLU A 46 15.13 -9.45 -8.96
CA GLU A 46 16.46 -9.02 -9.42
C GLU A 46 16.39 -8.03 -10.59
N SER A 47 15.49 -8.24 -11.55
CA SER A 47 15.24 -7.27 -12.63
C SER A 47 14.82 -5.89 -12.09
N ILE A 48 13.93 -5.87 -11.10
CA ILE A 48 13.50 -4.62 -10.45
C ILE A 48 14.65 -3.98 -9.66
N ARG A 49 15.48 -4.76 -8.97
CA ARG A 49 16.66 -4.25 -8.24
C ARG A 49 17.63 -3.55 -9.18
N SER A 50 17.89 -4.13 -10.36
CA SER A 50 18.70 -3.49 -11.40
C SER A 50 18.12 -2.13 -11.82
N THR A 51 16.79 -2.07 -11.97
CA THR A 51 16.08 -0.82 -12.29
C THR A 51 16.25 0.24 -11.18
N ILE A 52 16.13 -0.15 -9.90
CA ILE A 52 16.37 0.75 -8.75
C ILE A 52 17.79 1.32 -8.80
N ARG A 53 18.80 0.47 -9.00
CA ARG A 53 20.22 0.90 -9.07
C ARG A 53 20.49 1.84 -10.22
N SER A 54 19.80 1.67 -11.34
CA SER A 54 19.90 2.57 -12.50
C SER A 54 19.30 3.97 -12.26
N GLY A 55 18.60 4.17 -11.13
CA GLY A 55 17.89 5.42 -10.82
C GLY A 55 16.59 5.59 -11.61
N THR A 56 16.14 4.56 -12.32
CA THR A 56 14.89 4.60 -13.09
C THR A 56 13.70 4.51 -12.14
N GLY A 57 12.72 5.40 -12.33
CA GLY A 57 11.50 5.43 -11.53
C GLY A 57 10.67 4.15 -11.72
N LEU A 58 10.27 3.53 -10.60
CA LEU A 58 9.36 2.40 -10.60
C LEU A 58 7.91 2.86 -10.41
N PRO A 59 6.93 2.13 -10.95
CA PRO A 59 5.53 2.44 -10.65
C PRO A 59 5.23 2.17 -9.17
N ALA A 60 4.33 2.98 -8.61
CA ALA A 60 3.99 2.94 -7.19
C ALA A 60 3.50 1.56 -6.72
N ILE A 61 3.84 1.22 -5.48
CA ILE A 61 3.15 0.14 -4.73
C ILE A 61 1.83 0.65 -4.17
N VAL A 62 1.00 -0.22 -3.60
CA VAL A 62 -0.22 0.17 -2.89
C VAL A 62 -0.13 -0.30 -1.45
N VAL A 63 -0.34 0.62 -0.51
CA VAL A 63 -0.35 0.32 0.92
C VAL A 63 -1.55 0.97 1.63
N VAL A 64 -1.92 0.40 2.77
CA VAL A 64 -2.86 0.98 3.74
C VAL A 64 -2.08 1.40 4.97
N HIS A 65 -2.32 2.61 5.44
CA HIS A 65 -1.79 3.10 6.71
C HIS A 65 -2.78 2.79 7.84
N VAL A 66 -2.35 1.93 8.77
CA VAL A 66 -3.06 1.50 9.98
C VAL A 66 -2.23 1.88 11.21
N SER A 67 -2.78 2.75 12.03
CA SER A 67 -2.13 3.48 13.13
C SER A 67 -1.71 2.57 14.30
N GLU A 68 -2.29 1.37 14.43
CA GLU A 68 -2.22 0.59 15.68
C GLU A 68 -1.36 -0.69 15.69
N ARG A 69 -0.50 -0.96 14.69
CA ARG A 69 0.23 -2.26 14.68
C ARG A 69 1.73 -2.18 14.99
N ARG A 70 2.14 -2.96 15.99
CA ARG A 70 3.54 -3.26 16.41
C ARG A 70 4.47 -3.81 15.30
N ARG A 71 4.00 -3.94 14.05
CA ARG A 71 4.73 -4.52 12.91
C ARG A 71 5.04 -3.51 11.79
N GLY A 72 4.86 -2.22 12.06
CA GLY A 72 4.97 -1.14 11.08
C GLY A 72 3.59 -0.64 10.66
N PRO A 73 3.39 0.68 10.51
CA PRO A 73 2.06 1.25 10.28
C PRO A 73 1.54 1.04 8.85
N TYR A 74 2.34 0.50 7.92
CA TYR A 74 1.90 0.27 6.54
C TYR A 74 1.72 -1.23 6.21
N HIS A 75 0.52 -1.55 5.73
CA HIS A 75 0.17 -2.86 5.18
C HIS A 75 0.21 -2.81 3.65
N LEU A 76 0.85 -3.78 3.02
CA LEU A 76 1.04 -3.85 1.57
C LEU A 76 -0.14 -4.57 0.92
N LEU A 77 -0.78 -3.91 -0.05
CA LEU A 77 -1.84 -4.52 -0.85
C LEU A 77 -1.33 -5.01 -2.21
N GLU A 78 -0.50 -4.19 -2.88
CA GLU A 78 -0.02 -4.50 -4.22
C GLU A 78 1.44 -4.08 -4.40
N GLY A 79 2.16 -4.79 -5.28
CA GLY A 79 3.54 -4.49 -5.61
C GLY A 79 4.57 -5.22 -4.74
N ARG A 80 4.24 -6.43 -4.26
CA ARG A 80 5.12 -7.31 -3.46
C ARG A 80 6.55 -7.43 -4.00
N HIS A 81 6.75 -7.68 -5.30
CA HIS A 81 8.11 -7.78 -5.86
C HIS A 81 8.90 -6.46 -5.77
N ARG A 82 8.23 -5.30 -5.92
CA ARG A 82 8.87 -3.98 -5.78
C ARG A 82 9.26 -3.69 -4.34
N TYR A 83 8.39 -4.04 -3.39
CA TYR A 83 8.72 -3.94 -1.97
C TYR A 83 9.92 -4.83 -1.61
N ASN A 84 9.94 -6.09 -2.08
CA ASN A 84 11.07 -6.99 -1.87
C ASN A 84 12.37 -6.46 -2.47
N ALA A 85 12.32 -5.97 -3.70
CA ALA A 85 13.47 -5.36 -4.35
C ALA A 85 13.99 -4.15 -3.56
N ALA A 86 13.12 -3.23 -3.16
CA ALA A 86 13.49 -2.06 -2.36
C ALA A 86 14.06 -2.44 -0.99
N TYR A 87 13.51 -3.47 -0.35
CA TYR A 87 14.02 -4.01 0.91
C TYR A 87 15.42 -4.62 0.75
N ARG A 88 15.64 -5.45 -0.28
CA ARG A 88 16.95 -6.07 -0.59
C ARG A 88 18.00 -5.03 -1.00
N GLU A 89 17.59 -3.91 -1.60
CA GLU A 89 18.48 -2.76 -1.92
C GLU A 89 18.69 -1.79 -0.75
N LEU A 90 18.12 -2.06 0.43
CA LEU A 90 18.18 -1.17 1.59
C LEU A 90 17.71 0.27 1.26
N ALA A 91 16.73 0.40 0.36
CA ALA A 91 16.18 1.69 0.00
C ALA A 91 15.53 2.35 1.23
N ARG A 92 15.77 3.65 1.43
CA ARG A 92 15.20 4.40 2.56
C ARG A 92 13.67 4.50 2.46
N SER A 93 13.17 4.73 1.26
CA SER A 93 11.75 4.89 0.96
C SER A 93 11.38 4.26 -0.38
N ILE A 94 10.09 3.98 -0.55
CA ILE A 94 9.49 3.48 -1.79
C ILE A 94 8.28 4.33 -2.16
N TYR A 95 8.08 4.56 -3.45
CA TYR A 95 6.94 5.32 -3.94
C TYR A 95 5.66 4.48 -3.87
N ALA A 96 4.62 5.01 -3.24
CA ALA A 96 3.39 4.28 -2.96
C ALA A 96 2.15 5.15 -3.18
N TRP A 97 1.06 4.50 -3.54
CA TRP A 97 -0.29 4.96 -3.23
C TRP A 97 -0.66 4.49 -1.82
N VAL A 98 -1.06 5.42 -0.98
CA VAL A 98 -1.34 5.19 0.44
C VAL A 98 -2.78 5.53 0.72
N ALA A 99 -3.53 4.57 1.27
CA ALA A 99 -4.84 4.81 1.85
C ALA A 99 -4.69 5.02 3.37
N HIS A 100 -4.88 6.26 3.84
CA HIS A 100 -4.85 6.57 5.28
C HIS A 100 -6.21 6.40 5.94
N ILE A 101 -6.67 5.15 5.98
CA ILE A 101 -8.04 4.81 6.41
C ILE A 101 -8.29 5.29 7.85
N GLU A 102 -7.39 5.01 8.79
CA GLU A 102 -7.59 5.40 10.19
C GLU A 102 -7.29 6.88 10.49
N CYS A 103 -6.51 7.56 9.65
CA CYS A 103 -6.18 8.98 9.88
C CYS A 103 -7.29 9.93 9.44
N CYS A 104 -8.21 9.45 8.61
CA CYS A 104 -9.22 10.26 7.95
C CYS A 104 -10.66 9.94 8.35
N GLY A 105 -10.86 9.18 9.43
CA GLY A 105 -12.20 8.83 9.92
C GLY A 105 -12.73 7.47 9.45
N GLY A 106 -11.86 6.61 8.92
CA GLY A 106 -12.23 5.25 8.50
C GLY A 106 -12.96 5.21 7.15
N PRO A 107 -13.43 4.02 6.73
CA PRO A 107 -14.26 3.86 5.53
C PRO A 107 -15.59 4.63 5.61
N ALA A 108 -16.04 5.01 6.80
CA ALA A 108 -17.19 5.91 6.96
C ALA A 108 -16.96 7.30 6.32
N ALA A 109 -15.71 7.76 6.22
CA ALA A 109 -15.38 9.01 5.53
C ALA A 109 -15.54 8.94 4.00
N ASP A 110 -15.68 7.74 3.42
CA ASP A 110 -16.12 7.55 2.03
C ASP A 110 -17.64 7.73 1.86
N LEU A 111 -18.43 7.59 2.93
CA LEU A 111 -19.90 7.61 2.88
C LEU A 111 -20.52 9.02 2.96
N ASP A 112 -19.75 10.03 3.36
CA ASP A 112 -20.21 11.43 3.46
C ASP A 112 -20.41 12.13 2.10
N GLY A 113 -20.29 11.39 0.98
CA GLY A 113 -20.57 11.87 -0.37
C GLY A 113 -22.00 11.64 -0.88
N ASP A 114 -22.77 10.71 -0.29
CA ASP A 114 -24.04 10.25 -0.89
C ASP A 114 -25.26 10.20 0.06
N VAL A 115 -25.18 10.74 1.28
CA VAL A 115 -26.33 10.84 2.20
C VAL A 115 -26.84 12.28 2.34
N VAL A 116 -27.09 12.94 1.21
CA VAL A 116 -28.04 14.07 1.14
C VAL A 116 -29.26 13.59 0.35
N GLY A 117 -30.10 12.76 0.96
CA GLY A 117 -31.23 12.20 0.20
C GLY A 117 -32.36 11.49 0.93
N ARG A 118 -32.29 11.25 2.25
CA ARG A 118 -33.46 10.75 2.98
C ARG A 118 -33.75 11.60 4.21
N ARG A 119 -34.37 12.75 3.94
CA ARG A 119 -35.45 13.23 4.79
C ARG A 119 -36.52 12.14 4.83
N MET A 120 -36.79 11.58 5.99
CA MET A 120 -38.12 11.14 6.37
C MET A 120 -38.27 11.35 7.87
N ASN A 121 -38.79 12.54 8.21
CA ASN A 121 -39.72 12.69 9.32
C ASN A 121 -41.03 11.95 8.96
N PRO A 122 -41.90 11.61 9.91
CA PRO A 122 -41.99 12.13 11.28
C PRO A 122 -41.76 11.10 12.39
#